data_AF-A0A7J4ESM7-F1
#
_entry.id   AF-A0A7J4ESM7-F1
#
_cell.length_a   1.000
_cell.length_b   1.000
_cell.length_c   1.000
_cell.angle_alpha   90.00
_cell.angle_beta   90.00
_cell.angle_gamma   90.00
#
_symmetry.space_group_name_H-M   'P 1'
#
loop_
_entity.id
_entity.type
_entity.pdbx_description
1 polymer ?
#
loop_
_entity_poly.entity_id
_entity_poly.type
_entity_poly.pdbx_seq_one_letter_code
_entity_poly.pdbx_strand_id
1 'polypeptide(L)' 'MKCILIKERINGIKKIELERKLTGFKGFKFIRSGYKSSEILFESNEISEPLDLIKKMDISVERIVEFR' A
#
# COMPACT_ATOMS: atom_id res chain seq x y z
N MET A 1 -6.39 7.85 9.47
CA MET A 1 -5.23 7.10 8.88
C MET A 1 -5.76 5.79 8.33
N LYS A 2 -5.36 5.40 7.12
CA LYS A 2 -5.72 4.11 6.52
C LYS A 2 -4.49 3.22 6.29
N CYS A 3 -4.69 1.92 6.40
CA CYS A 3 -3.70 0.91 6.07
C CYS A 3 -4.31 -0.07 5.07
N ILE A 4 -3.58 -0.36 4.01
CA ILE A 4 -3.92 -1.42 3.05
C ILE A 4 -3.05 -2.63 3.41
N LEU A 5 -3.70 -3.72 3.82
CA LEU A 5 -3.04 -5.00 4.05
C LEU A 5 -2.97 -5.78 2.74
N ILE A 6 -1.79 -6.29 2.43
CA ILE A 6 -1.45 -7.05 1.23
C ILE A 6 -1.10 -8.48 1.66
N LYS A 7 -1.71 -9.48 0.99
CA LYS A 7 -1.55 -10.91 1.31
C LYS A 7 -0.15 -11.46 1.06
N GLU A 8 0.63 -10.76 0.23
CA GLU A 8 1.99 -11.11 -0.13
C GLU A 8 3.01 -10.15 0.47
N ARG A 9 4.24 -10.63 0.65
CA ARG A 9 5.36 -9.79 1.03
C ARG A 9 5.85 -9.02 -0.20
N ILE A 10 5.72 -7.70 -0.17
CA ILE A 10 6.31 -6.80 -1.17
C ILE A 10 7.71 -6.41 -0.70
N ASN A 11 8.76 -6.78 -1.44
CA ASN A 11 10.16 -6.48 -1.13
C ASN A 11 10.98 -6.16 -2.40
N GLY A 12 12.26 -5.81 -2.22
CA GLY A 12 13.20 -5.59 -3.32
C GLY A 12 12.73 -4.55 -4.34
N ILE A 13 12.92 -4.87 -5.62
CA ILE A 13 12.58 -3.98 -6.75
C ILE A 13 11.08 -3.67 -6.79
N LYS A 14 10.21 -4.66 -6.54
CA LYS A 14 8.74 -4.49 -6.53
C LYS A 14 8.32 -3.48 -5.46
N LYS A 15 8.97 -3.50 -4.28
CA LYS A 15 8.73 -2.51 -3.23
C LYS A 15 9.14 -1.11 -3.67
N ILE A 16 10.36 -0.96 -4.18
CA ILE A 16 10.90 0.34 -4.59
C ILE A 16 10.03 0.96 -5.69
N GLU A 17 9.61 0.17 -6.68
CA GLU A 17 8.73 0.62 -7.75
C GLU A 17 7.38 1.11 -7.20
N LEU A 18 6.77 0.32 -6.30
CA LEU A 18 5.49 0.66 -5.70
C LEU A 18 5.58 1.90 -4.81
N GLU A 19 6.63 2.03 -4.00
CA GLU A 19 6.87 3.24 -3.20
C GLU A 19 7.03 4.47 -4.09
N ARG A 20 7.78 4.39 -5.20
CA ARG A 20 7.92 5.51 -6.14
C ARG A 20 6.60 5.94 -6.75
N LYS A 21 5.74 4.99 -7.13
CA LYS A 21 4.41 5.29 -7.67
C LYS A 21 3.49 5.87 -6.59
N LEU A 22 3.56 5.36 -5.36
CA LEU A 22 2.70 5.79 -4.26
C LEU A 22 3.09 7.15 -3.66
N THR A 23 4.36 7.55 -3.74
CA THR A 23 4.83 8.88 -3.30
C THR A 23 4.13 10.04 -4.01
N GLY A 24 3.57 9.82 -5.20
CA GLY A 24 2.76 10.82 -5.91
C GLY A 24 1.37 11.05 -5.30
N PHE A 25 0.89 10.17 -4.41
CA PHE A 25 -0.44 10.26 -3.83
C PHE A 25 -0.42 10.90 -2.45
N LYS A 26 -1.42 11.75 -2.20
CA LYS A 26 -1.57 12.48 -0.95
C LYS A 26 -1.70 11.52 0.23
N GLY A 27 -0.86 11.73 1.24
CA GLY A 27 -0.92 11.00 2.49
C GLY A 27 -0.23 9.63 2.47
N PHE A 28 0.39 9.20 1.36
CA PHE A 28 1.26 8.02 1.40
C PHE A 28 2.40 8.22 2.41
N LYS A 29 2.72 7.17 3.17
CA LYS A 29 3.82 7.18 4.15
C LYS A 29 4.94 6.23 3.78
N PHE A 30 4.67 4.93 3.85
CA PHE A 30 5.67 3.90 3.59
C PHE A 30 4.99 2.55 3.36
N ILE A 31 5.78 1.61 2.85
CA ILE A 31 5.40 0.20 2.78
C ILE A 31 6.19 -0.58 3.82
N ARG A 32 5.48 -1.22 4.75
CA ARG A 32 6.07 -2.16 5.70
C ARG A 32 6.02 -3.55 5.11
N SER A 33 7.17 -4.20 5.04
CA SER A 33 7.27 -5.60 4.61
C SER A 33 7.30 -6.48 5.85
N GLY A 34 6.24 -7.25 6.08
CA GLY A 34 6.21 -8.30 7.09
C GLY A 34 6.89 -9.58 6.60
N TYR A 35 6.66 -10.68 7.33
CA TYR A 35 7.23 -11.99 6.99
C TYR A 35 6.55 -12.62 5.77
N LYS A 36 5.21 -12.67 5.75
CA LYS A 36 4.39 -13.21 4.64
C LYS A 36 3.48 -12.17 3.99
N SER A 37 3.31 -11.01 4.61
CA SER A 37 2.41 -9.94 4.18
C SER A 37 3.13 -8.60 4.09
N SER A 38 2.43 -7.62 3.54
CA SER A 38 2.87 -6.23 3.51
C SER A 38 1.75 -5.29 3.92
N GLU A 39 2.13 -4.14 4.45
CA GLU A 39 1.22 -3.07 4.85
C GLU A 39 1.61 -1.79 4.12
N ILE A 40 0.63 -1.08 3.58
CA ILE A 40 0.82 0.22 2.94
C ILE A 40 0.08 1.26 3.77
N LEU A 41 0.83 2.19 4.36
CA LEU A 41 0.28 3.16 5.29
C LEU A 41 -0.02 4.49 4.60
N PHE A 42 -1.22 5.02 4.84
CA PHE A 42 -1.67 6.33 4.39
C PHE A 42 -2.17 7.17 5.58
N GLU A 43 -1.64 8.38 5.77
CA GLU A 43 -2.20 9.36 6.70
C GLU A 43 -3.59 9.84 6.26
N SER A 44 -3.79 9.98 4.95
CA SER A 44 -5.07 10.36 4.36
C SER A 44 -6.11 9.24 4.49
N ASN A 45 -7.38 9.64 4.60
CA ASN A 45 -8.51 8.71 4.49
C ASN A 45 -8.93 8.49 3.01
N GLU A 46 -8.41 9.29 2.08
CA GLU A 46 -8.61 9.15 0.64
C GLU A 46 -7.56 8.22 0.06
N ILE A 47 -7.96 6.98 -0.23
CA ILE A 47 -7.07 5.94 -0.77
C ILE A 47 -7.62 5.29 -2.04
N SER A 48 -8.67 5.84 -2.65
CA SER A 48 -9.30 5.26 -3.85
C SER A 48 -8.32 5.14 -5.02
N GLU A 49 -7.66 6.24 -5.38
CA GLU A 49 -6.68 6.25 -6.48
C GLU A 49 -5.46 5.35 -6.23
N PRO A 50 -4.79 5.39 -5.05
CA PRO A 50 -3.69 4.46 -4.78
C PRO A 50 -4.16 3.01 -4.70
N LEU A 51 -5.38 2.73 -4.22
CA LEU A 51 -5.96 1.38 -4.23
C LEU A 51 -6.15 0.85 -5.66
N ASP A 52 -6.63 1.70 -6.57
CA ASP A 52 -6.78 1.33 -7.98
C ASP A 52 -5.42 1.08 -8.64
N LEU A 53 -4.40 1.88 -8.33
CA LEU A 53 -3.03 1.63 -8.78
C LEU A 53 -2.52 0.26 -8.29
N ILE A 54 -2.68 -0.04 -7.00
CA ILE A 54 -2.23 -1.31 -6.40
C ILE A 54 -2.87 -2.49 -7.12
N LYS A 55 -4.19 -2.42 -7.38
CA LYS A 55 -4.92 -3.45 -8.15
C LYS A 55 -4.42 -3.58 -9.59
N LYS A 56 -4.12 -2.46 -10.27
CA LYS A 56 -3.57 -2.45 -11.64
C LYS A 56 -2.17 -3.07 -11.72
N MET A 57 -1.43 -3.10 -10.61
CA MET A 57 -0.13 -3.77 -10.50
C MET A 57 -0.24 -5.25 -10.12
N ASP A 58 -1.45 -5.83 -10.16
CA ASP A 58 -1.72 -7.22 -9.80
C ASP A 58 -1.30 -7.58 -8.37
N ILE A 59 -1.40 -6.61 -7.46
CA ILE A 59 -1.09 -6.80 -6.04
C ILE A 59 -2.38 -7.15 -5.29
N SER A 60 -2.36 -8.29 -4.59
CA SER A 60 -3.53 -8.81 -3.90
C SER A 60 -3.78 -8.10 -2.56
N VAL A 61 -4.83 -7.26 -2.53
CA VAL A 61 -5.28 -6.60 -1.30
C VAL A 61 -6.08 -7.59 -0.45
N GLU A 62 -5.69 -7.73 0.82
CA GLU A 62 -6.38 -8.54 1.80
C GLU A 62 -7.56 -7.80 2.43
N ARG A 63 -7.29 -6.60 2.95
CA ARG A 63 -8.27 -5.75 3.63
C ARG A 63 -7.75 -4.33 3.75
N ILE A 64 -8.68 -3.41 3.99
CA ILE A 64 -8.39 -2.02 4.31
C ILE A 64 -8.77 -1.79 5.78
N VAL A 65 -7.87 -1.17 6.53
CA VAL A 65 -8.09 -0.83 7.94
C VAL A 65 -8.09 0.69 8.08
N GLU A 66 -9.07 1.21 8.79
CA GLU A 66 -9.17 2.63 9.12
C GLU A 66 -8.95 2.82 10.62
N PHE A 67 -7.99 3.66 10.97
CA PHE A 67 -7.71 4.08 12.34
C PHE A 67 -8.39 5.43 12.57
N ARG A 68 -9.30 5.45 13.55
CA ARG A 68 -10.02 6.64 14.03
C ARG A 68 -9.19 7.39 15.05
#